data_AF-A0ABD0PBP6-F1
#
_entry.id   AF-A0ABD0PBP6-F1
#
_cell.length_a   1.000
_cell.length_b   1.000
_cell.length_c   1.000
_cell.angle_alpha   90.00
_cell.angle_beta   90.00
_cell.angle_gamma   90.00
#
_symmetry.space_group_name_H-M   'P 1'
#
loop_
_entity.id
_entity.type
_entity.pdbx_description
1 polymer ?
#
loop_
_entity_poly.entity_id
_entity_poly.type
_entity_poly.pdbx_seq_one_letter_code
_entity_poly.pdbx_strand_id
1 'polypeptide(L)'
;QFESFLFSEARAESFKDFSPTEPNSRHMSTSAPELWGFVKKLLIISHGQATVERGFSINKEVETCNMDEETVVAQRLICDHVRVYGAVTQVPLTKEYRMYLDEEKRKKTKDEQMTKRKIAEDELEVLRKKRRNIHCVCETLEKDADSFAEKAESTTGTKMAELITKSNTLRRRYKEKREE
;
A
#
# COMPACT_ATOMS: atom_id res chain seq x y z
N GLN A 1 -56.47 -40.97 -0.65
CA GLN A 1 -56.71 -41.49 -2.02
C GLN A 1 -55.67 -41.00 -3.02
N PHE A 2 -55.26 -39.73 -3.00
CA PHE A 2 -54.20 -39.22 -3.88
C PHE A 2 -52.79 -39.73 -3.51
N GLU A 3 -52.44 -39.71 -2.22
CA GLU A 3 -51.15 -40.23 -1.75
C GLU A 3 -50.97 -41.73 -2.00
N SER A 4 -52.03 -42.54 -1.86
CA SER A 4 -51.97 -43.98 -2.12
C SER A 4 -51.78 -44.30 -3.60
N PHE A 5 -52.28 -43.45 -4.50
CA PHE A 5 -52.11 -43.58 -5.95
C PHE A 5 -50.67 -43.23 -6.35
N LEU A 6 -50.14 -42.10 -5.85
CA LEU A 6 -48.75 -41.71 -6.06
C LEU A 6 -47.76 -42.74 -5.49
N PHE A 7 -48.01 -43.29 -4.29
CA PHE A 7 -47.15 -44.32 -3.72
C PHE A 7 -47.24 -45.67 -4.46
N SER A 8 -48.36 -45.96 -5.12
CA SER A 8 -48.54 -47.19 -5.89
C SER A 8 -47.80 -47.14 -7.22
N GLU A 9 -47.94 -46.04 -7.97
CA GLU A 9 -47.26 -45.88 -9.27
C GLU A 9 -45.77 -45.55 -9.11
N ALA A 10 -45.38 -44.74 -8.12
CA ALA A 10 -43.98 -44.39 -7.89
C ALA A 10 -43.12 -45.54 -7.34
N ARG A 11 -43.73 -46.62 -6.83
CA ARG A 11 -42.98 -47.80 -6.34
C ARG A 11 -42.51 -48.71 -7.47
N ALA A 12 -43.12 -48.62 -8.65
CA ALA A 12 -42.76 -49.42 -9.82
C ALA A 12 -41.58 -48.82 -10.59
N GLU A 13 -41.38 -47.50 -10.52
CA GLU A 13 -40.30 -46.83 -11.24
C GLU A 13 -39.20 -46.40 -10.27
N SER A 14 -38.10 -47.14 -10.29
CA SER A 14 -36.88 -46.67 -9.66
C SER A 14 -36.41 -45.43 -10.44
N PHE A 15 -36.26 -44.30 -9.76
CA PHE A 15 -35.79 -43.03 -10.35
C PHE A 15 -34.38 -43.13 -10.99
N LYS A 16 -33.75 -44.31 -10.95
CA LYS A 16 -32.44 -44.59 -11.54
C LYS A 16 -32.47 -44.70 -13.07
N ASP A 17 -33.63 -44.92 -13.68
CA ASP A 17 -33.75 -45.13 -15.13
C ASP A 17 -34.31 -43.91 -15.89
N PHE A 18 -34.37 -42.74 -15.25
CA PHE A 18 -34.80 -41.51 -15.91
C PHE A 18 -33.76 -41.04 -16.94
N SER A 19 -34.01 -41.36 -18.21
CA SER A 19 -33.25 -40.85 -19.36
C SER A 19 -33.96 -39.63 -19.96
N PRO A 20 -33.32 -38.45 -20.07
CA PRO A 20 -33.94 -37.23 -20.61
C PRO A 20 -34.37 -37.32 -22.08
N THR A 21 -33.96 -38.36 -22.80
CA THR A 21 -34.19 -38.54 -24.23
C THR A 21 -35.32 -39.50 -24.59
N GLU A 22 -35.92 -40.21 -23.62
CA GLU A 22 -37.07 -41.09 -23.86
C GLU A 22 -38.40 -40.35 -23.61
N PRO A 23 -39.42 -40.55 -24.46
CA PRO A 23 -40.65 -39.76 -24.46
C PRO A 23 -41.66 -40.23 -23.39
N ASN A 24 -41.20 -40.61 -22.20
CA ASN A 24 -42.06 -41.13 -21.12
C ASN A 24 -43.04 -40.07 -20.59
N SER A 25 -42.77 -38.78 -20.85
CA SER A 25 -43.69 -37.69 -20.54
C SER A 25 -44.99 -37.72 -21.35
N ARG A 26 -45.09 -38.54 -22.41
CA ARG A 26 -46.30 -38.65 -23.23
C ARG A 26 -47.43 -39.41 -22.53
N HIS A 27 -47.11 -40.36 -21.65
CA HIS A 27 -48.13 -41.23 -21.05
C HIS A 27 -49.03 -40.48 -20.05
N MET A 28 -48.45 -39.56 -19.25
CA MET A 28 -49.22 -38.65 -18.39
C MET A 28 -50.01 -37.60 -19.20
N SER A 29 -49.49 -37.18 -20.36
CA SER A 29 -50.18 -36.22 -21.23
C SER A 29 -51.47 -36.77 -21.82
N THR A 30 -51.62 -38.10 -21.92
CA THR A 30 -52.80 -38.76 -22.50
C THR A 30 -53.78 -39.31 -21.45
N SER A 31 -53.32 -39.73 -20.25
CA SER A 31 -54.23 -40.29 -19.23
C SER A 31 -54.87 -39.23 -18.31
N ALA A 32 -54.21 -38.08 -18.11
CA ALA A 32 -54.70 -37.03 -17.22
C ALA A 32 -54.32 -35.63 -17.76
N PRO A 33 -55.02 -35.11 -18.79
CA PRO A 33 -54.63 -33.88 -19.49
C PRO A 33 -54.67 -32.63 -18.58
N GLU A 34 -55.59 -32.61 -17.61
CA GLU A 34 -55.72 -31.51 -16.64
C GLU A 34 -54.55 -31.49 -15.65
N LEU A 35 -54.16 -32.67 -15.13
CA LEU A 35 -53.01 -32.83 -14.24
C LEU A 35 -51.71 -32.50 -14.97
N TRP A 36 -51.57 -32.90 -16.23
CA TRP A 36 -50.44 -32.53 -17.06
C TRP A 36 -50.34 -31.02 -17.29
N GLY A 37 -51.48 -30.34 -17.48
CA GLY A 37 -51.56 -28.89 -17.53
C GLY A 37 -51.09 -28.22 -16.22
N PHE A 38 -51.46 -28.79 -15.08
CA PHE A 38 -51.01 -28.33 -13.76
C PHE A 38 -49.51 -28.55 -13.54
N VAL A 39 -49.00 -29.76 -13.84
CA VAL A 39 -47.57 -30.10 -13.71
C VAL A 39 -46.70 -29.23 -14.62
N LYS A 40 -47.14 -28.95 -15.85
CA LYS A 40 -46.44 -27.99 -16.73
C LYS A 40 -46.34 -26.59 -16.11
N LYS A 41 -47.43 -26.07 -15.54
CA LYS A 41 -47.43 -24.76 -14.86
C LYS A 41 -46.51 -24.79 -13.64
N LEU A 42 -46.54 -25.86 -12.85
CA LEU A 42 -45.67 -26.04 -11.69
C LEU A 42 -44.19 -26.09 -12.10
N LEU A 43 -43.82 -26.86 -13.12
CA LEU A 43 -42.45 -26.95 -13.63
C LEU A 43 -41.92 -25.64 -14.21
N ILE A 44 -42.79 -24.85 -14.86
CA ILE A 44 -42.45 -23.48 -15.32
C ILE A 44 -42.18 -22.55 -14.13
N ILE A 45 -42.94 -22.69 -13.03
CA ILE A 45 -42.73 -21.90 -11.81
C ILE A 45 -41.49 -22.39 -11.03
N SER A 46 -41.20 -23.70 -11.06
CA SER A 46 -40.06 -24.32 -10.37
C SER A 46 -38.72 -24.11 -11.08
N HIS A 47 -38.71 -23.82 -12.38
CA HIS A 47 -37.56 -23.18 -13.03
C HIS A 47 -37.51 -21.73 -12.54
N GLY A 48 -36.93 -21.55 -11.36
CA GLY A 48 -36.77 -20.25 -10.72
C GLY A 48 -36.28 -19.20 -11.71
N GLN A 49 -36.74 -17.97 -11.51
CA GLN A 49 -36.27 -16.71 -12.11
C GLN A 49 -34.77 -16.42 -11.80
N ALA A 50 -33.89 -17.43 -11.83
CA ALA A 50 -32.46 -17.28 -11.58
C ALA A 50 -31.68 -16.94 -12.87
N THR A 51 -32.29 -17.10 -14.05
CA THR A 51 -31.58 -16.93 -15.33
C THR A 51 -31.97 -15.66 -16.09
N VAL A 52 -33.05 -14.96 -15.71
CA VAL A 52 -33.59 -13.85 -16.52
C VAL A 52 -32.90 -12.49 -16.28
N GLU A 53 -31.95 -12.38 -15.34
CA GLU A 53 -31.17 -11.14 -15.18
C GLU A 53 -29.71 -11.25 -15.64
N ARG A 54 -29.29 -12.40 -16.18
CA ARG A 54 -27.89 -12.59 -16.54
C ARG A 54 -27.47 -11.89 -17.84
N GLY A 55 -28.42 -11.38 -18.63
CA GLY A 55 -28.20 -10.79 -19.97
C GLY A 55 -28.90 -9.47 -20.28
N PHE A 56 -29.62 -8.84 -19.33
CA PHE A 56 -30.32 -7.56 -19.58
C PHE A 56 -29.73 -6.36 -18.83
N SER A 57 -28.91 -6.56 -17.80
CA SER A 57 -28.21 -5.44 -17.16
C SER A 57 -26.95 -5.09 -17.94
N ILE A 58 -27.03 -3.99 -18.72
CA ILE A 58 -25.87 -3.33 -19.35
C ILE A 58 -24.82 -2.92 -18.30
N ASN A 59 -25.20 -2.84 -17.03
CA ASN A 59 -24.37 -2.36 -15.92
C ASN A 59 -23.65 -3.47 -15.17
N LYS A 60 -23.84 -4.75 -15.51
CA LYS A 60 -23.24 -5.87 -14.76
C LYS A 60 -21.70 -5.86 -14.69
N GLU A 61 -21.03 -5.23 -15.66
CA GLU A 61 -19.57 -5.07 -15.65
C GLU A 61 -19.08 -3.99 -14.68
N VAL A 62 -20.00 -3.12 -14.25
CA VAL A 62 -19.74 -1.94 -13.40
C VAL A 62 -20.33 -2.14 -12.00
N GLU A 63 -21.44 -2.87 -11.91
CA GLU A 63 -22.25 -3.07 -10.70
C GLU A 63 -21.53 -3.96 -9.68
N THR A 64 -21.24 -3.39 -8.52
CA THR A 64 -20.83 -4.10 -7.31
C THR A 64 -21.84 -3.86 -6.19
N CYS A 65 -21.91 -4.74 -5.20
CA CYS A 65 -22.86 -4.59 -4.10
C CYS A 65 -22.59 -3.28 -3.35
N ASN A 66 -23.66 -2.57 -2.95
CA ASN A 66 -23.59 -1.39 -2.07
C ASN A 66 -22.85 -0.19 -2.71
N MET A 67 -23.08 0.08 -3.99
CA MET A 67 -22.64 1.33 -4.64
C MET A 67 -23.75 2.38 -4.64
N ASP A 68 -23.36 3.63 -4.45
CA ASP A 68 -24.24 4.79 -4.61
C ASP A 68 -24.56 5.03 -6.10
N GLU A 69 -25.75 5.58 -6.40
CA GLU A 69 -26.19 5.88 -7.77
C GLU A 69 -25.18 6.78 -8.49
N GLU A 70 -24.64 7.80 -7.82
CA GLU A 70 -23.65 8.71 -8.41
C GLU A 70 -22.35 7.95 -8.77
N THR A 71 -21.99 6.96 -7.96
CA THR A 71 -20.79 6.14 -8.20
C THR A 71 -20.98 5.22 -9.41
N VAL A 72 -22.17 4.61 -9.55
CA VAL A 72 -22.52 3.78 -10.71
C VAL A 72 -22.46 4.62 -12.00
N VAL A 73 -23.04 5.82 -11.99
CA VAL A 73 -23.04 6.74 -13.14
C VAL A 73 -21.61 7.16 -13.48
N ALA A 74 -20.81 7.57 -12.49
CA ALA A 74 -19.42 7.98 -12.72
C ALA A 74 -18.57 6.85 -13.31
N GLN A 75 -18.68 5.64 -12.75
CA GLN A 75 -17.93 4.48 -13.22
C GLN A 75 -18.36 4.09 -14.64
N ARG A 76 -19.66 4.16 -14.95
CA ARG A 76 -20.18 3.93 -16.31
C ARG A 76 -19.59 4.92 -17.30
N LEU A 77 -19.59 6.21 -16.98
CA LEU A 77 -19.00 7.26 -17.82
C LEU A 77 -17.52 7.01 -18.09
N ILE A 78 -16.76 6.58 -17.09
CA ILE A 78 -15.34 6.25 -17.23
C ILE A 78 -15.17 5.04 -18.15
N CYS A 79 -15.91 3.95 -17.92
CA CYS A 79 -15.84 2.74 -18.75
C CYS A 79 -16.21 3.02 -20.22
N ASP A 80 -17.27 3.78 -20.46
CA ASP A 80 -17.68 4.16 -21.82
C ASP A 80 -16.61 5.03 -22.48
N HIS A 81 -16.02 5.99 -21.75
CA HIS A 81 -14.94 6.82 -22.26
C HIS A 81 -13.69 5.99 -22.60
N VAL A 82 -13.26 5.09 -21.72
CA VAL A 82 -12.13 4.17 -21.97
C VAL A 82 -12.40 3.27 -23.18
N ARG A 83 -13.64 2.80 -23.35
CA ARG A 83 -14.04 1.95 -24.47
C ARG A 83 -13.89 2.64 -25.82
N VAL A 84 -14.15 3.96 -25.89
CA VAL A 84 -13.91 4.78 -27.10
C VAL A 84 -12.44 4.76 -27.51
N TYR A 85 -11.50 4.75 -26.55
CA TYR A 85 -10.06 4.74 -26.82
C TYR A 85 -9.45 3.34 -26.85
N GLY A 86 -10.23 2.29 -26.61
CA GLY A 86 -9.82 0.88 -26.67
C GLY A 86 -8.96 0.39 -25.49
N ALA A 87 -8.21 1.27 -24.82
CA ALA A 87 -7.44 0.95 -23.63
C ALA A 87 -7.23 2.18 -22.73
N VAL A 88 -7.06 1.95 -21.42
CA VAL A 88 -6.83 3.01 -20.42
C VAL A 88 -5.58 3.85 -20.73
N THR A 89 -4.55 3.24 -21.31
CA THR A 89 -3.29 3.93 -21.68
C THR A 89 -3.42 4.86 -22.87
N GLN A 90 -4.51 4.74 -23.65
CA GLN A 90 -4.76 5.53 -24.85
C GLN A 90 -5.69 6.72 -24.61
N VAL A 91 -6.26 6.83 -23.40
CA VAL A 91 -7.11 7.97 -23.04
C VAL A 91 -6.24 9.22 -22.92
N PRO A 92 -6.49 10.28 -23.73
CA PRO A 92 -5.67 11.48 -23.71
C PRO A 92 -5.87 12.25 -22.40
N LEU A 93 -4.77 12.50 -21.70
CA LEU A 93 -4.79 13.30 -20.49
C LEU A 93 -4.97 14.78 -20.85
N THR A 94 -5.97 15.42 -20.27
CA THR A 94 -6.20 16.87 -20.40
C THR A 94 -4.93 17.64 -20.02
N LYS A 95 -4.63 18.71 -20.76
CA LYS A 95 -3.45 19.56 -20.53
C LYS A 95 -3.34 20.03 -19.08
N GLU A 96 -4.46 20.39 -18.47
CA GLU A 96 -4.55 20.84 -17.07
C GLU A 96 -4.10 19.76 -16.09
N TYR A 97 -4.55 18.52 -16.30
CA TYR A 97 -4.17 17.39 -15.46
C TYR A 97 -2.68 17.06 -15.59
N ARG A 98 -2.12 17.15 -16.81
CA ARG A 98 -0.67 17.02 -17.02
C ARG A 98 0.12 18.09 -16.28
N MET A 99 -0.30 19.35 -16.39
CA MET A 99 0.34 20.46 -15.67
C MET A 99 0.29 20.26 -14.14
N TYR A 100 -0.83 19.76 -13.62
CA TYR A 100 -0.96 19.41 -12.20
C TYR A 100 0.04 18.32 -11.80
N LEU A 101 0.15 17.23 -12.56
CA LEU A 101 1.11 16.15 -12.28
C LEU A 101 2.56 16.62 -12.35
N ASP A 102 2.90 17.49 -13.31
CA ASP A 102 4.24 18.06 -13.44
C ASP A 102 4.57 18.97 -12.24
N GLU A 103 3.60 19.76 -11.78
CA GLU A 103 3.76 20.59 -10.58
C GLU A 103 3.91 19.75 -9.32
N GLU A 104 3.15 18.65 -9.18
CA GLU A 104 3.23 17.75 -8.03
C GLU A 104 4.58 17.02 -7.98
N LYS A 105 5.10 16.57 -9.12
CA LYS A 105 6.48 16.03 -9.25
C LYS A 105 7.53 17.08 -8.91
N ARG A 106 7.36 18.32 -9.39
CA ARG A 106 8.28 19.43 -9.09
C ARG A 106 8.29 19.76 -7.61
N LYS A 107 7.16 19.70 -6.92
CA LYS A 107 7.10 19.88 -5.46
C LYS A 107 7.86 18.77 -4.73
N LYS A 108 7.58 17.50 -5.04
CA LYS A 108 8.28 16.34 -4.44
C LYS A 108 9.80 16.44 -4.58
N THR A 109 10.28 16.71 -5.79
CA THR A 109 11.72 16.85 -6.06
C THR A 109 12.36 18.03 -5.29
N LYS A 110 11.65 19.15 -5.14
CA LYS A 110 12.11 20.28 -4.31
C LYS A 110 12.14 19.94 -2.83
N ASP A 111 11.12 19.26 -2.32
CA ASP A 111 11.03 18.88 -0.91
C ASP A 111 12.13 17.87 -0.55
N GLU A 112 12.40 16.90 -1.42
CA GLU A 112 13.54 15.98 -1.29
C GLU A 112 14.87 16.73 -1.31
N GLN A 113 15.05 17.68 -2.23
CA GLN A 113 16.28 18.48 -2.30
C GLN A 113 16.46 19.36 -1.06
N MET A 114 15.39 19.99 -0.57
CA MET A 114 15.41 20.80 0.64
C MET A 114 15.76 19.96 1.86
N THR A 115 15.18 18.76 1.97
CA THR A 115 15.47 17.82 3.06
C THR A 115 16.94 17.38 3.03
N LYS A 116 17.46 17.02 1.85
CA LYS A 116 18.89 16.66 1.68
C LYS A 116 19.81 17.83 2.05
N ARG A 117 19.48 19.06 1.65
CA ARG A 117 20.25 20.27 2.03
C ARG A 117 20.24 20.49 3.53
N LYS A 118 19.08 20.39 4.17
CA LYS A 118 18.95 20.57 5.63
C LYS A 118 19.79 19.55 6.40
N ILE A 119 19.74 18.27 6.02
CA ILE A 119 20.57 17.22 6.65
C ILE A 119 22.06 17.55 6.53
N ALA A 120 22.51 17.94 5.33
CA ALA A 120 23.90 18.31 5.10
C ALA A 120 24.32 19.57 5.89
N GLU A 121 23.43 20.55 6.04
CA GLU A 121 23.65 21.75 6.85
C GLU A 121 23.78 21.40 8.34
N ASP A 122 22.90 20.55 8.87
CA ASP A 122 22.93 20.09 10.26
C ASP A 122 24.22 19.31 10.56
N GLU A 123 24.61 18.38 9.67
CA GLU A 123 25.88 17.63 9.79
C GLU A 123 27.10 18.58 9.78
N LEU A 124 27.08 19.58 8.90
CA LEU A 124 28.15 20.55 8.78
C LEU A 124 28.23 21.46 10.02
N GLU A 125 27.11 21.80 10.65
CA GLU A 125 27.09 22.51 11.92
C GLU A 125 27.70 21.67 13.05
N VAL A 126 27.34 20.39 13.14
CA VAL A 126 27.92 19.46 14.14
C VAL A 126 29.43 19.36 13.97
N LEU A 127 29.93 19.18 12.74
CA LEU A 127 31.36 19.13 12.45
C LEU A 127 32.07 20.46 12.79
N ARG A 128 31.45 21.60 12.47
CA ARG A 128 31.98 22.93 12.86
C ARG A 128 32.07 23.07 14.38
N LYS A 129 31.08 22.58 15.13
CA LYS A 129 31.10 22.60 16.60
C LYS A 129 32.19 21.69 17.15
N LYS A 130 32.33 20.46 16.65
CA LYS A 130 33.40 19.53 17.05
C LYS A 130 34.78 20.14 16.82
N ARG A 131 35.01 20.72 15.63
CA ARG A 131 36.26 21.41 15.30
C ARG A 131 36.56 22.58 16.25
N ARG A 132 35.57 23.42 16.54
CA ARG A 132 35.73 24.53 17.51
C ARG A 132 36.08 24.03 18.91
N ASN A 133 35.45 22.95 19.35
CA ASN A 133 35.73 22.36 20.66
C ASN A 133 37.17 21.81 20.74
N ILE A 134 37.61 21.06 19.72
CA ILE A 134 38.99 20.56 19.65
C ILE A 134 39.98 21.72 19.68
N HIS A 135 39.75 22.76 18.87
CA HIS A 135 40.60 23.95 18.87
C HIS A 135 40.69 24.62 20.25
N CYS A 136 39.56 24.80 20.93
CA CYS A 136 39.51 25.38 22.27
C CYS A 136 40.29 24.52 23.29
N VAL A 137 40.10 23.20 23.25
CA VAL A 137 40.82 22.27 24.13
C VAL A 137 42.33 22.30 23.86
N CYS A 138 42.74 22.34 22.59
CA CYS A 138 44.15 22.49 22.21
C CYS A 138 44.75 23.78 22.78
N GLU A 139 44.08 24.92 22.62
CA GLU A 139 44.54 26.19 23.19
C GLU A 139 44.69 26.13 24.70
N THR A 140 43.73 25.52 25.43
CA THR A 140 43.83 25.43 26.89
C THR A 140 44.98 24.52 27.31
N LEU A 141 45.16 23.38 26.64
CA LEU A 141 46.25 22.45 26.94
C LEU A 141 47.62 23.08 26.70
N GLU A 142 47.76 23.89 25.65
CA GLU A 142 48.97 24.63 25.33
C GLU A 142 49.26 25.71 26.38
N LYS A 143 48.28 26.56 26.68
CA LYS A 143 48.39 27.62 27.71
C LYS A 143 48.74 27.04 29.08
N ASP A 144 48.09 25.95 29.49
CA ASP A 144 48.36 25.30 30.77
C ASP A 144 49.77 24.68 30.80
N ALA A 145 50.19 24.04 29.71
CA ALA A 145 51.53 23.47 29.59
C ALA A 145 52.62 24.54 29.69
N ASP A 146 52.41 25.69 29.05
CA ASP A 146 53.34 26.82 29.08
C ASP A 146 53.39 27.45 30.47
N SER A 147 52.25 27.64 31.13
CA SER A 147 52.24 28.14 32.53
C SER A 147 52.95 27.18 33.49
N PHE A 148 52.84 25.86 33.30
CA PHE A 148 53.60 24.90 34.12
C PHE A 148 55.10 24.92 33.81
N ALA A 149 55.50 25.14 32.55
CA ALA A 149 56.90 25.29 32.17
C ALA A 149 57.52 26.55 32.80
N GLU A 150 56.84 27.70 32.67
CA GLU A 150 57.29 28.98 33.25
C GLU A 150 57.39 28.91 34.78
N LYS A 151 56.40 28.30 35.46
CA LYS A 151 56.46 28.07 36.91
C LYS A 151 57.64 27.18 37.31
N ALA A 152 58.00 26.20 36.47
CA ALA A 152 59.14 25.33 36.74
C ALA A 152 60.47 26.10 36.72
N GLU A 153 60.62 27.09 35.85
CA GLU A 153 61.84 27.92 35.75
C GLU A 153 62.12 28.69 37.05
N SER A 154 61.06 29.11 37.75
CA SER A 154 61.16 29.81 39.05
C SER A 154 61.29 28.89 40.27
N THR A 155 61.19 27.57 40.08
CA THR A 155 61.17 26.58 41.17
C THR A 155 62.40 25.68 41.10
N THR A 156 62.87 25.12 42.24
CA THR A 156 64.05 24.23 42.27
C THR A 156 63.71 22.87 42.90
N GLY A 157 64.47 21.83 42.53
CA GLY A 157 64.41 20.51 43.15
C GLY A 157 63.22 19.66 42.68
N THR A 158 62.65 18.87 43.60
CA THR A 158 61.58 17.91 43.28
C THR A 158 60.34 18.57 42.68
N LYS A 159 59.96 19.75 43.18
CA LYS A 159 58.79 20.51 42.70
C LYS A 159 58.97 21.01 41.26
N MET A 160 60.19 21.34 40.85
CA MET A 160 60.51 21.67 39.45
C MET A 160 60.26 20.46 38.54
N ALA A 161 60.77 19.28 38.93
CA ALA A 161 60.62 18.05 38.16
C ALA A 161 59.14 17.63 38.00
N GLU A 162 58.32 17.82 39.04
CA GLU A 162 56.86 17.59 38.97
C GLU A 162 56.17 18.52 37.96
N LEU A 163 56.50 19.82 37.98
CA LEU A 163 55.93 20.81 37.06
C LEU A 163 56.30 20.53 35.61
N ILE A 164 57.56 20.16 35.34
CA ILE A 164 58.01 19.73 34.01
C ILE A 164 57.26 18.48 33.55
N THR A 165 57.06 17.51 34.45
CA THR A 165 56.30 16.30 34.12
C THR A 165 54.85 16.63 33.74
N LYS A 166 54.18 17.52 34.50
CA LYS A 166 52.84 18.01 34.19
C LYS A 166 52.77 18.79 32.88
N SER A 167 53.76 19.66 32.59
CA SER A 167 53.83 20.36 31.31
C SER A 167 53.95 19.38 30.14
N ASN A 168 54.83 18.38 30.26
CA ASN A 168 55.04 17.38 29.21
C ASN A 168 53.83 16.48 28.97
N THR A 169 53.08 16.11 30.02
CA THR A 169 51.84 15.32 29.84
C THR A 169 50.78 16.10 29.09
N LEU A 170 50.61 17.39 29.39
CA LEU A 170 49.69 18.27 28.65
C LEU A 170 50.13 18.46 27.20
N ARG A 171 51.43 18.63 26.93
CA ARG A 171 51.96 18.71 25.55
C ARG A 171 51.73 17.43 24.74
N ARG A 172 51.79 16.25 25.36
CA ARG A 172 51.42 14.98 24.70
C ARG A 172 49.93 14.95 24.37
N ARG A 173 49.06 15.26 25.34
CA ARG A 173 47.60 15.32 25.12
C ARG A 173 47.22 16.35 24.05
N TYR A 174 47.91 17.49 24.00
CA TYR A 174 47.71 18.49 22.95
C TYR A 174 47.99 17.89 21.56
N LYS A 175 49.10 17.16 21.40
CA LYS A 175 49.46 16.52 20.13
C LYS A 175 48.41 15.49 19.72
N GLU A 176 47.99 14.64 20.65
CA GLU A 176 46.93 13.64 20.43
C GLU A 176 45.62 14.32 20.01
N LYS A 177 45.20 15.40 20.68
CA LYS A 177 43.97 16.14 20.35
C LYS A 177 44.03 16.89 19.03
N ARG A 178 45.21 17.32 18.59
CA ARG A 178 45.38 18.01 17.31
C ARG A 178 45.27 17.06 16.11
N GLU A 179 45.43 15.76 16.33
CA GLU A 179 45.30 14.71 15.32
C GLU A 179 43.85 14.17 15.19
N GLU A 180 42.94 14.56 16.09
CA GLU A 180 41.49 14.21 16.08
C GLU A 180 40.63 15.12 15.18
#